data_AF-A0A6S7CBR2-F1
#
_entry.id   AF-A0A6S7CBR2-F1
#
_cell.length_a   1.000
_cell.length_b   1.000
_cell.length_c   1.000
_cell.angle_alpha   90.00
_cell.angle_beta   90.00
_cell.angle_gamma   90.00
#
_symmetry.space_group_name_H-M   'P 1'
#
loop_
_entity.id
_entity.type
_entity.pdbx_description
1 polymer ?
#
loop_
_entity_poly.entity_id
_entity_poly.type
_entity_poly.pdbx_seq_one_letter_code
_entity_poly.pdbx_strand_id
1 'polypeptide(L)'
;MEDGERIISLNPTPNISAVAYRIVEADWRPLGAAEMKAKGETIQLYSVSEDQTLVMAVTRVESPVSWANTMTISSTDWHLYLAYYRKEDQTLFISSSGDERQCANFRDSLCLRADKIAGEKTFRILHDINLLKFQNVGLTRGTRDVCFTMHVGRDINAVMDDLENGTAIKSNIFGIGFERGTKTTAGCSYKGKLWEMNSESIDYWVKWCDSISRKINNPNIDTKDILKNVIRSEKIEGKWPDGLFYADWPDTIYIEAESKITLVVNGMPYSLLDLQLGYPSRKNDTTLRIPISTTDALGNEKEIASVEIILKQDGYAIECGGIQLIYGGERSFSDYLEDHPLRILKQDGSIVLGNYRYFSPQTLNVKLPREHLSSWDWGTTQINKESMGKTRNLDTVQGFTYTKIAPLYDIVFNDDGTGEIADLVAINEKDDHIQIDFYHCKYCAKDAKPGARVDDTYVVSGQAARSVKWLHTGQAIFGQLLDRYSASIENAFDRLLKGRPEQLDLLRNKCRDVEVRIGFFIVQPAISEARITDEMLTVLGASYIYLKNISGTELKVIASK
;
A
#
# COMPACT_ATOMS: atom_id res chain seq x y z
N MET A 1 -39.43 -15.32 6.46
CA MET A 1 -38.35 -15.80 7.35
C MET A 1 -37.63 -16.99 6.73
N GLU A 2 -38.34 -18.04 6.31
CA GLU A 2 -37.74 -19.27 5.76
C GLU A 2 -36.85 -19.05 4.51
N ASP A 3 -37.28 -18.23 3.54
CA ASP A 3 -36.47 -17.97 2.33
C ASP A 3 -35.23 -17.11 2.60
N GLY A 4 -35.29 -16.22 3.60
CA GLY A 4 -34.13 -15.41 4.01
C GLY A 4 -33.05 -16.26 4.65
N GLU A 5 -33.43 -17.18 5.55
CA GLU A 5 -32.51 -18.15 6.12
C GLU A 5 -31.91 -19.06 5.04
N ARG A 6 -32.71 -19.46 4.04
CA ARG A 6 -32.22 -20.22 2.89
C ARG A 6 -31.19 -19.44 2.07
N ILE A 7 -31.43 -18.17 1.75
CA ILE A 7 -30.46 -17.33 1.03
C ILE A 7 -29.17 -17.16 1.84
N ILE A 8 -29.28 -16.87 3.14
CA ILE A 8 -28.11 -16.71 4.01
C ILE A 8 -27.32 -18.03 4.10
N SER A 9 -28.01 -19.17 4.14
CA SER A 9 -27.37 -20.49 4.14
C SER A 9 -26.60 -20.82 2.85
N LEU A 10 -26.86 -20.11 1.74
CA LEU A 10 -26.05 -20.22 0.53
C LEU A 10 -24.66 -19.58 0.69
N ASN A 11 -24.44 -18.78 1.73
CA ASN A 11 -23.23 -18.01 1.98
C ASN A 11 -22.72 -17.27 0.71
N PRO A 12 -23.55 -16.41 0.10
CA PRO A 12 -23.23 -15.79 -1.19
C PRO A 12 -22.06 -14.81 -1.07
N THR A 13 -21.14 -14.88 -2.05
CA THR A 13 -20.01 -13.98 -2.22
C THR A 13 -20.14 -13.19 -3.52
N PRO A 14 -21.04 -12.20 -3.59
CA PRO A 14 -21.22 -11.37 -4.79
C PRO A 14 -19.95 -10.62 -5.18
N ASN A 15 -19.81 -10.35 -6.48
CA ASN A 15 -18.85 -9.36 -6.96
C ASN A 15 -19.21 -7.98 -6.41
N ILE A 16 -18.22 -7.25 -5.90
CA ILE A 16 -18.43 -5.93 -5.31
C ILE A 16 -18.65 -4.91 -6.41
N SER A 17 -19.92 -4.73 -6.77
CA SER A 17 -20.35 -3.78 -7.78
C SER A 17 -21.78 -3.33 -7.56
N ALA A 18 -22.13 -2.15 -8.09
CA ALA A 18 -23.48 -1.64 -8.09
C ALA A 18 -23.70 -0.57 -9.16
N VAL A 19 -24.97 -0.31 -9.48
CA VAL A 19 -25.43 0.93 -10.09
C VAL A 19 -26.20 1.72 -9.03
N ALA A 20 -25.87 2.99 -8.86
CA ALA A 20 -26.48 3.85 -7.86
C ALA A 20 -27.58 4.74 -8.47
N TYR A 21 -28.64 4.96 -7.72
CA TYR A 21 -29.79 5.78 -8.10
C TYR A 21 -30.19 6.70 -6.96
N ARG A 22 -30.62 7.92 -7.29
CA ARG A 22 -31.31 8.81 -6.36
C ARG A 22 -32.80 8.47 -6.40
N ILE A 23 -33.39 8.21 -5.24
CA ILE A 23 -34.83 7.94 -5.11
C ILE A 23 -35.41 8.71 -3.92
N VAL A 24 -36.67 9.10 -4.00
CA VAL A 24 -37.40 9.55 -2.80
C VAL A 24 -37.87 8.35 -2.00
N GLU A 25 -37.91 8.47 -0.67
CA GLU A 25 -38.27 7.35 0.22
C GLU A 25 -39.65 6.76 -0.11
N ALA A 26 -40.62 7.61 -0.50
CA ALA A 26 -41.95 7.17 -0.90
C ALA A 26 -41.98 6.27 -2.16
N ASP A 27 -40.93 6.32 -2.99
CA ASP A 27 -40.81 5.50 -4.19
C ASP A 27 -40.08 4.17 -3.91
N TRP A 28 -39.52 3.95 -2.71
CA TRP A 28 -38.88 2.70 -2.30
C TRP A 28 -39.91 1.61 -1.95
N ARG A 29 -39.86 0.48 -2.66
CA ARG A 29 -40.82 -0.64 -2.56
C ARG A 29 -40.08 -1.97 -2.42
N PRO A 30 -39.46 -2.24 -1.26
CA PRO A 30 -38.61 -3.41 -1.07
C PRO A 30 -39.34 -4.74 -1.27
N LEU A 31 -40.63 -4.81 -0.94
CA LEU A 31 -41.48 -5.99 -1.14
C LEU A 31 -41.79 -6.28 -2.61
N GLY A 32 -41.57 -5.32 -3.52
CA GLY A 32 -41.79 -5.51 -4.96
C GLY A 32 -40.84 -6.54 -5.59
N ALA A 33 -39.77 -6.94 -4.89
CA ALA A 33 -38.89 -8.03 -5.30
C ALA A 33 -39.65 -9.34 -5.58
N ALA A 34 -40.67 -9.63 -4.76
CA ALA A 34 -41.49 -10.84 -4.90
C ALA A 34 -42.34 -10.83 -6.18
N GLU A 35 -42.55 -9.65 -6.76
CA GLU A 35 -43.37 -9.44 -7.96
C GLU A 35 -42.52 -9.22 -9.22
N MET A 36 -41.19 -9.42 -9.16
CA MET A 36 -40.32 -9.25 -10.31
C MET A 36 -40.76 -10.18 -11.46
N LYS A 37 -41.18 -9.57 -12.57
CA LYS A 37 -41.66 -10.27 -13.76
C LYS A 37 -40.70 -10.04 -14.91
N ALA A 38 -39.84 -11.03 -15.18
CA ALA A 38 -39.03 -11.08 -16.39
C ALA A 38 -39.36 -12.34 -17.20
N LYS A 39 -39.46 -12.21 -18.52
CA LYS A 39 -39.87 -13.31 -19.41
C LYS A 39 -38.81 -14.41 -19.40
N GLY A 40 -39.19 -15.62 -18.97
CA GLY A 40 -38.28 -16.77 -18.87
C GLY A 40 -37.43 -16.79 -17.59
N GLU A 41 -37.70 -15.89 -16.65
CA GLU A 41 -37.00 -15.76 -15.39
C GLU A 41 -37.98 -15.94 -14.23
N THR A 42 -37.64 -16.83 -13.30
CA THR A 42 -38.49 -17.17 -12.15
C THR A 42 -37.76 -16.87 -10.86
N ILE A 43 -38.40 -16.16 -9.93
CA ILE A 43 -37.88 -15.96 -8.59
C ILE A 43 -37.97 -17.29 -7.84
N GLN A 44 -36.88 -17.69 -7.20
CA GLN A 44 -36.79 -18.91 -6.41
C GLN A 44 -36.70 -18.59 -4.92
N LEU A 45 -35.96 -17.54 -4.56
CA LEU A 45 -35.84 -17.06 -3.20
C LEU A 45 -35.89 -15.53 -3.21
N TYR A 46 -36.49 -14.95 -2.18
CA TYR A 46 -36.39 -13.53 -1.91
C TYR A 46 -36.32 -13.27 -0.40
N SER A 47 -35.69 -12.17 -0.03
CA SER A 47 -35.62 -11.72 1.36
C SER A 47 -35.57 -10.21 1.43
N VAL A 48 -36.23 -9.66 2.43
CA VAL A 48 -36.17 -8.25 2.81
C VAL A 48 -35.77 -8.20 4.28
N SER A 49 -34.75 -7.41 4.58
CA SER A 49 -34.30 -7.12 5.95
C SER A 49 -35.41 -6.50 6.82
N GLU A 50 -35.31 -6.64 8.14
CA GLU A 50 -36.33 -6.14 9.08
C GLU A 50 -36.54 -4.62 9.00
N ASP A 51 -35.45 -3.88 8.80
CA ASP A 51 -35.47 -2.42 8.62
C ASP A 51 -35.88 -1.98 7.20
N GLN A 52 -36.12 -2.97 6.33
CA GLN A 52 -36.52 -2.86 4.93
C GLN A 52 -35.54 -2.08 4.05
N THR A 53 -34.25 -2.05 4.40
CA THR A 53 -33.22 -1.34 3.61
C THR A 53 -32.52 -2.23 2.60
N LEU A 54 -32.29 -3.50 2.96
CA LEU A 54 -31.64 -4.51 2.14
C LEU A 54 -32.66 -5.51 1.58
N VAL A 55 -32.56 -5.77 0.28
CA VAL A 55 -33.36 -6.73 -0.47
C VAL A 55 -32.42 -7.69 -1.21
N MET A 56 -32.74 -8.97 -1.16
CA MET A 56 -32.03 -10.02 -1.88
C MET A 56 -33.03 -10.85 -2.67
N ALA A 57 -32.68 -11.21 -3.90
CA ALA A 57 -33.46 -12.15 -4.69
C ALA A 57 -32.55 -13.09 -5.47
N VAL A 58 -32.96 -14.34 -5.57
CA VAL A 58 -32.32 -15.36 -6.41
C VAL A 58 -33.33 -15.81 -7.45
N THR A 59 -32.95 -15.74 -8.71
CA THR A 59 -33.79 -16.17 -9.82
C THR A 59 -33.14 -17.30 -10.60
N ARG A 60 -33.98 -18.02 -11.32
CA ARG A 60 -33.59 -19.07 -12.26
C ARG A 60 -34.13 -18.70 -13.64
N VAL A 61 -33.23 -18.69 -14.62
CA VAL A 61 -33.53 -18.47 -16.04
C VAL A 61 -33.26 -19.76 -16.79
N GLU A 62 -34.23 -20.18 -17.60
CA GLU A 62 -34.03 -21.25 -18.58
C GLU A 62 -33.94 -20.64 -19.97
N SER A 63 -32.83 -20.91 -20.66
CA SER A 63 -32.54 -20.35 -21.98
C SER A 63 -32.12 -21.43 -22.97
N PRO A 64 -32.49 -21.35 -24.26
CA PRO A 64 -31.95 -22.25 -25.26
C PRO A 64 -30.43 -22.09 -25.38
N VAL A 65 -29.71 -23.17 -25.67
CA VAL A 65 -28.25 -23.08 -25.90
C VAL A 65 -27.95 -22.31 -27.19
N SER A 66 -26.90 -21.48 -27.19
CA SER A 66 -26.59 -20.56 -28.29
C SER A 66 -26.20 -21.24 -29.62
N TRP A 67 -25.75 -22.50 -29.57
CA TRP A 67 -25.27 -23.26 -30.74
C TRP A 67 -26.31 -24.24 -31.32
N ALA A 68 -27.49 -24.38 -30.71
CA ALA A 68 -28.56 -25.23 -31.23
C ALA A 68 -29.94 -24.59 -31.13
N ASN A 69 -30.70 -24.66 -32.22
CA ASN A 69 -32.07 -24.19 -32.27
C ASN A 69 -33.04 -25.31 -31.85
N THR A 70 -33.03 -25.68 -30.58
CA THR A 70 -33.91 -26.72 -30.01
C THR A 70 -34.40 -26.34 -28.62
N MET A 71 -35.65 -26.70 -28.30
CA MET A 71 -36.19 -26.60 -26.93
C MET A 71 -35.85 -27.81 -26.07
N THR A 72 -35.21 -28.84 -26.65
CA THR A 72 -34.83 -30.07 -25.93
C THR A 72 -33.58 -29.88 -25.09
N ILE A 73 -32.74 -28.89 -25.40
CA ILE A 73 -31.48 -28.62 -24.71
C ILE A 73 -31.50 -27.15 -24.27
N SER A 74 -31.58 -26.91 -22.96
CA SER A 74 -31.53 -25.58 -22.36
C SER A 74 -30.36 -25.45 -21.39
N SER A 75 -29.85 -24.22 -21.29
CA SER A 75 -29.02 -23.77 -20.17
C SER A 75 -29.94 -23.34 -19.03
N THR A 76 -29.54 -23.64 -17.80
CA THR A 76 -30.14 -23.06 -16.59
C THR A 76 -29.12 -22.12 -15.98
N ASP A 77 -29.46 -20.84 -15.93
CA ASP A 77 -28.64 -19.80 -15.33
C ASP A 77 -29.30 -19.28 -14.05
N TRP A 78 -28.48 -18.99 -13.03
CA TRP A 78 -28.93 -18.49 -11.74
C TRP A 78 -28.40 -17.07 -11.52
N HIS A 79 -29.29 -16.16 -11.14
CA HIS A 79 -28.91 -14.78 -10.90
C HIS A 79 -29.18 -14.36 -9.46
N LEU A 80 -28.20 -13.67 -8.88
CA LEU A 80 -28.31 -13.02 -7.58
C LEU A 80 -28.52 -11.53 -7.82
N TYR A 81 -29.54 -10.99 -7.16
CA TYR A 81 -29.86 -9.58 -7.14
C TYR A 81 -29.78 -9.05 -5.71
N LEU A 82 -29.15 -7.89 -5.57
CA LEU A 82 -29.04 -7.17 -4.31
C LEU A 82 -29.53 -5.75 -4.52
N ALA A 83 -30.31 -5.23 -3.57
CA ALA A 83 -30.63 -3.83 -3.49
C ALA A 83 -30.48 -3.31 -2.07
N TYR A 84 -29.81 -2.18 -1.92
CA TYR A 84 -29.60 -1.54 -0.63
C TYR A 84 -29.98 -0.07 -0.72
N TYR A 85 -30.96 0.33 0.08
CA TYR A 85 -31.42 1.71 0.18
C TYR A 85 -30.86 2.40 1.41
N ARG A 86 -29.95 3.36 1.18
CA ARG A 86 -29.39 4.20 2.23
C ARG A 86 -30.27 5.44 2.42
N LYS A 87 -31.04 5.46 3.51
CA LYS A 87 -32.00 6.54 3.82
C LYS A 87 -31.34 7.91 3.99
N GLU A 88 -30.17 7.95 4.63
CA GLU A 88 -29.44 9.18 4.99
C GLU A 88 -29.19 10.10 3.79
N ASP A 89 -28.82 9.54 2.64
CA ASP A 89 -28.56 10.29 1.42
C ASP A 89 -29.50 9.91 0.28
N GLN A 90 -30.59 9.20 0.57
CA GLN A 90 -31.62 8.82 -0.41
C GLN A 90 -31.07 8.07 -1.63
N THR A 91 -30.07 7.22 -1.42
CA THR A 91 -29.38 6.48 -2.49
C THR A 91 -29.75 5.01 -2.48
N LEU A 92 -30.21 4.52 -3.63
CA LEU A 92 -30.46 3.10 -3.89
C LEU A 92 -29.31 2.51 -4.70
N PHE A 93 -28.66 1.49 -4.15
CA PHE A 93 -27.67 0.67 -4.85
C PHE A 93 -28.32 -0.61 -5.35
N ILE A 94 -28.03 -0.99 -6.59
CA ILE A 94 -28.51 -2.24 -7.18
C ILE A 94 -27.32 -3.00 -7.76
N SER A 95 -27.19 -4.27 -7.39
CA SER A 95 -26.25 -5.22 -7.97
C SER A 95 -26.99 -6.41 -8.58
N SER A 96 -26.44 -6.95 -9.67
CA SER A 96 -26.98 -8.12 -10.37
C SER A 96 -25.82 -8.92 -10.95
N SER A 97 -25.88 -10.24 -10.83
CA SER A 97 -25.00 -11.14 -11.60
C SER A 97 -25.49 -11.39 -13.03
N GLY A 98 -26.70 -10.91 -13.37
CA GLY A 98 -27.26 -10.90 -14.72
C GLY A 98 -26.83 -9.69 -15.55
N ASP A 99 -27.48 -9.52 -16.70
CA ASP A 99 -27.19 -8.43 -17.64
C ASP A 99 -27.81 -7.07 -17.22
N GLU A 100 -27.55 -6.02 -18.02
CA GLU A 100 -28.09 -4.67 -17.75
C GLU A 100 -29.62 -4.61 -17.78
N ARG A 101 -30.27 -5.43 -18.60
CA ARG A 101 -31.74 -5.47 -18.72
C ARG A 101 -32.35 -6.12 -17.49
N GLN A 102 -31.77 -7.23 -17.03
CA GLN A 102 -32.13 -7.91 -15.80
C GLN A 102 -32.00 -6.98 -14.59
N CYS A 103 -30.88 -6.26 -14.50
CA CYS A 103 -30.66 -5.24 -13.46
C CYS A 103 -31.74 -4.13 -13.49
N ALA A 104 -32.12 -3.66 -14.69
CA ALA A 104 -33.17 -2.65 -14.84
C ALA A 104 -34.57 -3.18 -14.45
N ASN A 105 -34.91 -4.41 -14.82
CA ASN A 105 -36.18 -5.02 -14.42
C ASN A 105 -36.29 -5.18 -12.89
N PHE A 106 -35.20 -5.57 -12.24
CA PHE A 106 -35.15 -5.66 -10.79
C PHE A 106 -35.35 -4.29 -10.13
N ARG A 107 -34.65 -3.24 -10.62
CA ARG A 107 -34.87 -1.85 -10.19
C ARG A 107 -36.34 -1.44 -10.29
N ASP A 108 -36.96 -1.66 -11.44
CA ASP A 108 -38.34 -1.20 -11.72
C ASP A 108 -39.38 -1.92 -10.85
N SER A 109 -39.03 -3.11 -10.35
CA SER A 109 -39.85 -3.85 -9.39
C SER A 109 -39.74 -3.24 -7.98
N LEU A 110 -38.60 -2.63 -7.65
CA LEU A 110 -38.31 -2.07 -6.33
C LEU A 110 -38.58 -0.58 -6.19
N CYS A 111 -38.72 0.16 -7.30
CA CYS A 111 -38.95 1.60 -7.24
C CYS A 111 -39.71 2.13 -8.46
N LEU A 112 -40.50 3.18 -8.25
CA LEU A 112 -41.26 3.83 -9.33
C LEU A 112 -40.40 4.80 -10.15
N ARG A 113 -39.64 5.65 -9.45
CA ARG A 113 -38.77 6.66 -10.06
C ARG A 113 -37.39 6.55 -9.45
N ALA A 114 -36.39 6.50 -10.32
CA ALA A 114 -35.00 6.38 -9.95
C ALA A 114 -34.11 7.13 -10.93
N ASP A 115 -33.50 8.21 -10.44
CA ASP A 115 -32.56 9.00 -11.22
C ASP A 115 -31.18 8.38 -11.08
N LYS A 116 -30.67 7.80 -12.18
CA LYS A 116 -29.36 7.15 -12.17
C LYS A 116 -28.25 8.15 -11.83
N ILE A 117 -27.39 7.80 -10.88
CA ILE A 117 -26.16 8.54 -10.60
C ILE A 117 -25.13 8.17 -11.67
N ALA A 118 -24.91 9.08 -12.60
CA ALA A 118 -24.06 8.91 -13.78
C ALA A 118 -23.22 10.17 -14.04
N GLY A 119 -22.35 10.11 -15.04
CA GLY A 119 -21.46 11.19 -15.45
C GLY A 119 -20.27 11.38 -14.51
N GLU A 120 -19.74 12.61 -14.44
CA GLU A 120 -18.54 12.91 -13.65
C GLU A 120 -18.65 12.49 -12.18
N LYS A 121 -19.86 12.51 -11.60
CA LYS A 121 -20.10 12.16 -10.19
C LYS A 121 -19.63 10.74 -9.83
N THR A 122 -19.62 9.80 -10.79
CA THR A 122 -19.20 8.42 -10.54
C THR A 122 -17.71 8.31 -10.28
N PHE A 123 -16.89 9.16 -10.91
CA PHE A 123 -15.43 9.17 -10.73
C PHE A 123 -15.00 9.59 -9.33
N ARG A 124 -15.88 10.24 -8.55
CA ARG A 124 -15.63 10.54 -7.13
C ARG A 124 -15.32 9.31 -6.29
N ILE A 125 -15.68 8.09 -6.75
CA ILE A 125 -15.27 6.85 -6.09
C ILE A 125 -13.75 6.74 -5.89
N LEU A 126 -12.97 7.36 -6.78
CA LEU A 126 -11.50 7.37 -6.77
C LEU A 126 -10.91 8.40 -5.80
N HIS A 127 -11.75 9.24 -5.17
CA HIS A 127 -11.30 10.21 -4.18
C HIS A 127 -10.65 9.51 -2.97
N ASP A 128 -9.64 10.14 -2.38
CA ASP A 128 -8.81 9.63 -1.27
C ASP A 128 -8.07 8.32 -1.54
N ILE A 129 -8.01 7.87 -2.79
CA ILE A 129 -7.13 6.76 -3.18
C ILE A 129 -5.77 7.35 -3.55
N ASN A 130 -4.81 7.21 -2.64
CA ASN A 130 -3.43 7.66 -2.81
C ASN A 130 -2.63 6.68 -3.67
N LEU A 131 -1.55 7.17 -4.28
CA LEU A 131 -0.66 6.36 -5.13
C LEU A 131 -1.45 5.58 -6.19
N LEU A 132 -2.45 6.23 -6.78
CA LEU A 132 -3.40 5.62 -7.70
C LEU A 132 -2.70 5.26 -9.01
N LYS A 133 -2.60 3.97 -9.28
CA LYS A 133 -2.17 3.44 -10.57
C LYS A 133 -3.39 3.07 -11.38
N PHE A 134 -3.67 3.84 -12.42
CA PHE A 134 -4.67 3.44 -13.40
C PHE A 134 -4.22 2.14 -14.10
N GLN A 135 -5.18 1.26 -14.31
CA GLN A 135 -5.01 0.01 -15.05
C GLN A 135 -5.74 0.09 -16.38
N ASN A 136 -6.89 0.78 -16.40
CA ASN A 136 -7.68 0.99 -17.60
C ASN A 136 -8.29 2.40 -17.56
N VAL A 137 -8.06 3.17 -18.62
CA VAL A 137 -8.72 4.47 -18.84
C VAL A 137 -9.37 4.44 -20.20
N GLY A 138 -10.70 4.47 -20.21
CA GLY A 138 -11.52 4.73 -21.38
C GLY A 138 -11.76 6.23 -21.55
N LEU A 139 -11.54 6.73 -22.77
CA LEU A 139 -11.78 8.12 -23.15
C LEU A 139 -12.65 8.19 -24.40
N THR A 140 -13.48 9.21 -24.48
CA THR A 140 -14.27 9.56 -25.67
C THR A 140 -13.84 10.93 -26.16
N ARG A 141 -13.42 11.01 -27.43
CA ARG A 141 -13.00 12.25 -28.09
C ARG A 141 -14.06 12.69 -29.10
N GLY A 142 -14.21 14.00 -29.29
CA GLY A 142 -15.23 14.61 -30.17
C GLY A 142 -14.89 14.62 -31.67
N THR A 143 -13.83 13.93 -32.10
CA THR A 143 -13.38 13.88 -33.50
C THR A 143 -14.06 12.74 -34.26
N ARG A 144 -14.40 12.99 -35.55
CA ARG A 144 -15.21 12.07 -36.39
C ARG A 144 -14.64 10.65 -36.57
N ASP A 145 -13.33 10.44 -36.40
CA ASP A 145 -12.68 9.16 -36.73
C ASP A 145 -12.34 8.28 -35.52
N VAL A 146 -12.30 8.82 -34.29
CA VAL A 146 -12.01 8.05 -33.06
C VAL A 146 -12.93 8.49 -31.93
N CYS A 147 -13.97 7.69 -31.68
CA CYS A 147 -14.99 7.98 -30.67
C CYS A 147 -14.70 7.37 -29.29
N PHE A 148 -13.81 6.38 -29.22
CA PHE A 148 -13.42 5.72 -27.97
C PHE A 148 -11.97 5.22 -28.05
N THR A 149 -11.17 5.53 -27.04
CA THR A 149 -9.84 4.94 -26.84
C THR A 149 -9.74 4.32 -25.46
N MET A 150 -9.03 3.20 -25.34
CA MET A 150 -8.76 2.51 -24.08
C MET A 150 -7.25 2.42 -23.90
N HIS A 151 -6.76 2.98 -22.80
CA HIS A 151 -5.34 2.95 -22.44
C HIS A 151 -5.13 2.01 -21.26
N VAL A 152 -4.13 1.13 -21.38
CA VAL A 152 -3.81 0.08 -20.41
C VAL A 152 -2.31 0.11 -20.12
N GLY A 153 -1.93 0.08 -18.85
CA GLY A 153 -0.51 -0.03 -18.44
C GLY A 153 0.30 1.26 -18.64
N ARG A 154 1.46 1.17 -19.29
CA ARG A 154 2.45 2.27 -19.38
C ARG A 154 2.01 3.45 -20.26
N ASP A 155 1.01 3.25 -21.12
CA ASP A 155 0.51 4.26 -22.07
C ASP A 155 -0.45 5.29 -21.42
N ILE A 156 -0.69 5.17 -20.11
CA ILE A 156 -1.61 6.06 -19.40
C ILE A 156 -1.03 7.47 -19.25
N ASN A 157 0.30 7.60 -19.18
CA ASN A 157 0.95 8.92 -19.19
C ASN A 157 0.59 9.72 -20.45
N ALA A 158 0.43 9.04 -21.60
CA ALA A 158 0.13 9.69 -22.87
C ALA A 158 -1.28 10.33 -22.91
N VAL A 159 -2.14 10.02 -21.94
CA VAL A 159 -3.48 10.58 -21.82
C VAL A 159 -3.70 11.41 -20.55
N MET A 160 -2.66 11.63 -19.74
CA MET A 160 -2.79 12.49 -18.56
C MET A 160 -3.11 13.93 -18.96
N ASP A 161 -2.46 14.46 -20.00
CA ASP A 161 -2.73 15.81 -20.49
C ASP A 161 -4.20 15.97 -20.92
N ASP A 162 -4.78 14.92 -21.53
CA ASP A 162 -6.19 14.94 -21.93
C ASP A 162 -7.14 14.95 -20.72
N LEU A 163 -6.80 14.17 -19.69
CA LEU A 163 -7.55 14.09 -18.44
C LEU A 163 -7.47 15.39 -17.64
N GLU A 164 -6.31 16.04 -17.60
CA GLU A 164 -6.07 17.29 -16.87
C GLU A 164 -6.73 18.50 -17.54
N ASN A 165 -6.55 18.62 -18.86
CA ASN A 165 -7.07 19.75 -19.63
C ASN A 165 -8.55 19.58 -20.00
N GLY A 166 -9.12 18.39 -19.81
CA GLY A 166 -10.52 18.09 -20.11
C GLY A 166 -10.83 18.08 -21.60
N THR A 167 -9.86 17.72 -22.44
CA THR A 167 -10.01 17.62 -23.90
C THR A 167 -10.74 16.34 -24.33
N ALA A 168 -10.88 15.37 -23.43
CA ALA A 168 -11.61 14.12 -23.62
C ALA A 168 -12.60 13.85 -22.48
N ILE A 169 -13.70 13.17 -22.79
CA ILE A 169 -14.70 12.75 -21.81
C ILE A 169 -14.30 11.38 -21.26
N LYS A 170 -14.19 11.25 -19.93
CA LYS A 170 -13.91 9.98 -19.26
C LYS A 170 -15.10 9.04 -19.49
N SER A 171 -14.87 7.85 -20.05
CA SER A 171 -15.92 6.86 -20.25
C SER A 171 -15.91 5.79 -19.16
N ASN A 172 -14.74 5.27 -18.81
CA ASN A 172 -14.54 4.37 -17.67
C ASN A 172 -13.12 4.50 -17.12
N ILE A 173 -12.96 4.36 -15.81
CA ILE A 173 -11.64 4.33 -15.17
C ILE A 173 -11.63 3.15 -14.20
N PHE A 174 -10.52 2.42 -14.20
CA PHE A 174 -10.20 1.42 -13.19
C PHE A 174 -8.76 1.63 -12.71
N GLY A 175 -8.57 1.65 -11.40
CA GLY A 175 -7.26 1.83 -10.80
C GLY A 175 -7.10 1.08 -9.49
N ILE A 176 -5.84 1.00 -9.06
CA ILE A 176 -5.40 0.35 -7.83
C ILE A 176 -4.58 1.37 -7.05
N GLY A 177 -4.79 1.47 -5.75
CA GLY A 177 -4.02 2.36 -4.90
C GLY A 177 -4.24 2.02 -3.43
N PHE A 178 -4.08 3.02 -2.57
CA PHE A 178 -4.25 2.86 -1.14
C PHE A 178 -5.25 3.87 -0.59
N GLU A 179 -6.26 3.38 0.12
CA GLU A 179 -7.20 4.19 0.88
C GLU A 179 -6.98 3.90 2.35
N ARG A 180 -6.63 4.93 3.14
CA ARG A 180 -6.40 4.83 4.59
C ARG A 180 -5.41 3.71 4.99
N GLY A 181 -4.37 3.48 4.19
CA GLY A 181 -3.36 2.45 4.47
C GLY A 181 -3.74 1.03 4.06
N THR A 182 -4.89 0.84 3.42
CA THR A 182 -5.31 -0.45 2.87
C THR A 182 -5.26 -0.40 1.36
N LYS A 183 -4.69 -1.44 0.75
CA LYS A 183 -4.71 -1.60 -0.70
C LYS A 183 -6.16 -1.78 -1.16
N THR A 184 -6.61 -0.95 -2.08
CA THR A 184 -7.96 -1.01 -2.63
C THR A 184 -7.93 -0.89 -4.15
N THR A 185 -9.02 -1.32 -4.77
CA THR A 185 -9.25 -1.11 -6.20
C THR A 185 -10.58 -0.40 -6.40
N ALA A 186 -10.65 0.46 -7.39
CA ALA A 186 -11.86 1.21 -7.67
C ALA A 186 -12.05 1.36 -9.16
N GLY A 187 -13.26 1.07 -9.59
CA GLY A 187 -13.71 1.17 -10.96
C GLY A 187 -15.02 1.91 -11.07
N CYS A 188 -15.12 2.75 -12.09
CA CYS A 188 -16.34 3.49 -12.40
C CYS A 188 -16.51 3.69 -13.90
N SER A 189 -17.75 3.79 -14.33
CA SER A 189 -18.10 4.23 -15.67
C SER A 189 -18.95 5.50 -15.64
N TYR A 190 -18.86 6.28 -16.71
CA TYR A 190 -19.72 7.43 -16.95
C TYR A 190 -21.19 7.02 -17.01
N LYS A 191 -21.48 5.77 -17.41
CA LYS A 191 -22.85 5.20 -17.45
C LYS A 191 -23.43 4.84 -16.08
N GLY A 192 -22.68 4.95 -14.99
CA GLY A 192 -23.17 4.75 -13.62
C GLY A 192 -22.78 3.43 -12.95
N LYS A 193 -21.98 2.58 -13.60
CA LYS A 193 -21.49 1.34 -12.96
C LYS A 193 -20.31 1.67 -12.04
N LEU A 194 -20.34 1.15 -10.82
CA LEU A 194 -19.32 1.31 -9.79
C LEU A 194 -18.88 -0.09 -9.35
N TRP A 195 -17.59 -0.32 -9.14
CA TRP A 195 -17.10 -1.63 -8.70
C TRP A 195 -15.74 -1.57 -8.00
N GLU A 196 -15.47 -2.62 -7.25
CA GLU A 196 -14.17 -3.01 -6.72
C GLU A 196 -13.84 -4.40 -7.31
N MET A 197 -12.57 -4.68 -7.62
CA MET A 197 -12.11 -5.97 -8.11
C MET A 197 -11.99 -6.96 -6.94
N ASN A 198 -13.12 -7.29 -6.34
CA ASN A 198 -13.25 -8.19 -5.19
C ASN A 198 -14.59 -8.93 -5.23
N SER A 199 -14.67 -10.05 -4.53
CA SER A 199 -15.91 -10.79 -4.28
C SER A 199 -15.95 -11.13 -2.79
N GLU A 200 -16.96 -10.63 -2.09
CA GLU A 200 -17.00 -10.64 -0.63
C GLU A 200 -18.43 -10.82 -0.11
N SER A 201 -18.59 -10.97 1.21
CA SER A 201 -19.89 -11.11 1.85
C SER A 201 -20.86 -9.95 1.57
N ILE A 202 -22.17 -10.20 1.73
CA ILE A 202 -23.20 -9.18 1.57
C ILE A 202 -23.03 -8.03 2.57
N ASP A 203 -22.60 -8.32 3.81
CA ASP A 203 -22.30 -7.30 4.82
C ASP A 203 -21.17 -6.36 4.35
N TYR A 204 -20.11 -6.92 3.77
CA TYR A 204 -19.06 -6.11 3.14
C TYR A 204 -19.60 -5.27 1.99
N TRP A 205 -20.44 -5.84 1.11
CA TRP A 205 -21.05 -5.09 0.01
C TRP A 205 -21.88 -3.89 0.49
N VAL A 206 -22.66 -4.04 1.57
CA VAL A 206 -23.43 -2.93 2.18
C VAL A 206 -22.49 -1.84 2.73
N LYS A 207 -21.46 -2.23 3.49
CA LYS A 207 -20.44 -1.29 4.01
C LYS A 207 -19.70 -0.56 2.90
N TRP A 208 -19.40 -1.27 1.81
CA TRP A 208 -18.81 -0.69 0.60
C TRP A 208 -19.76 0.32 -0.03
N CYS A 209 -21.05 0.00 -0.22
CA CYS A 209 -22.07 0.93 -0.71
C CYS A 209 -22.15 2.20 0.15
N ASP A 210 -22.11 2.08 1.49
CA ASP A 210 -22.08 3.23 2.39
C ASP A 210 -20.87 4.14 2.12
N SER A 211 -19.68 3.55 1.98
CA SER A 211 -18.44 4.26 1.65
C SER A 211 -18.56 4.99 0.30
N ILE A 212 -19.02 4.29 -0.74
CA ILE A 212 -19.18 4.85 -2.08
C ILE A 212 -20.19 5.99 -2.08
N SER A 213 -21.31 5.82 -1.37
CA SER A 213 -22.38 6.81 -1.32
C SER A 213 -21.90 8.14 -0.73
N ARG A 214 -21.04 8.11 0.31
CA ARG A 214 -20.41 9.32 0.86
C ARG A 214 -19.56 10.06 -0.17
N LYS A 215 -18.90 9.36 -1.08
CA LYS A 215 -18.08 9.97 -2.13
C LYS A 215 -18.92 10.53 -3.29
N ILE A 216 -19.77 9.71 -3.90
CA ILE A 216 -20.50 10.10 -5.13
C ILE A 216 -21.49 11.24 -4.87
N ASN A 217 -22.04 11.30 -3.66
CA ASN A 217 -22.99 12.33 -3.26
C ASN A 217 -22.37 13.60 -2.68
N ASN A 218 -21.05 13.62 -2.41
CA ASN A 218 -20.37 14.80 -1.89
C ASN A 218 -20.09 15.81 -3.02
N PRO A 219 -20.75 16.99 -3.04
CA PRO A 219 -20.55 17.98 -4.09
C PRO A 219 -19.18 18.66 -4.03
N ASN A 220 -18.48 18.60 -2.89
CA ASN A 220 -17.18 19.25 -2.69
C ASN A 220 -16.01 18.43 -3.25
N ILE A 221 -16.26 17.21 -3.72
CA ILE A 221 -15.24 16.40 -4.39
C ILE A 221 -15.16 16.82 -5.86
N ASP A 222 -14.06 17.48 -6.22
CA ASP A 222 -13.66 17.73 -7.61
C ASP A 222 -12.99 16.47 -8.19
N THR A 223 -13.50 15.99 -9.33
CA THR A 223 -12.94 14.81 -10.00
C THR A 223 -11.59 15.08 -10.66
N LYS A 224 -11.18 16.34 -10.78
CA LYS A 224 -9.83 16.72 -11.22
C LYS A 224 -8.78 16.46 -10.14
N ASP A 225 -9.14 16.60 -8.86
CA ASP A 225 -8.21 16.39 -7.75
C ASP A 225 -7.76 14.94 -7.62
N ILE A 226 -8.54 13.99 -8.14
CA ILE A 226 -8.15 12.57 -8.23
C ILE A 226 -6.80 12.43 -8.96
N LEU A 227 -6.56 13.24 -10.00
CA LEU A 227 -5.33 13.17 -10.81
C LEU A 227 -4.06 13.58 -10.04
N LYS A 228 -4.21 14.31 -8.92
CA LYS A 228 -3.10 14.67 -8.04
C LYS A 228 -2.52 13.45 -7.30
N ASN A 229 -3.33 12.41 -7.13
CA ASN A 229 -2.94 11.16 -6.48
C ASN A 229 -2.48 10.09 -7.47
N VAL A 230 -2.61 10.35 -8.78
CA VAL A 230 -2.26 9.37 -9.80
C VAL A 230 -0.74 9.31 -9.96
N ILE A 231 -0.20 8.09 -9.98
CA ILE A 231 1.22 7.85 -10.24
C ILE A 231 1.51 8.17 -11.70
N ARG A 232 2.51 9.02 -11.90
CA ARG A 232 3.15 9.37 -13.17
C ARG A 232 4.48 8.68 -13.26
N SER A 233 4.96 8.50 -14.49
CA SER A 233 6.35 8.09 -14.71
C SER A 233 7.04 8.92 -15.79
N GLU A 234 8.30 9.23 -15.54
CA GLU A 234 9.17 10.00 -16.43
C GLU A 234 10.41 9.16 -16.73
N LYS A 235 10.78 9.02 -18.00
CA LYS A 235 12.02 8.36 -18.39
C LYS A 235 13.19 9.29 -18.09
N ILE A 236 14.22 8.77 -17.44
CA ILE A 236 15.49 9.44 -17.18
C ILE A 236 16.40 9.17 -18.38
N GLU A 237 16.79 10.23 -19.08
CA GLU A 237 17.61 10.15 -20.29
C GLU A 237 18.79 11.13 -20.21
N GLY A 238 19.94 10.71 -20.72
CA GLY A 238 21.15 11.53 -20.84
C GLY A 238 21.89 11.82 -19.52
N LYS A 239 21.19 12.04 -18.41
CA LYS A 239 21.80 12.36 -17.11
C LYS A 239 20.96 11.91 -15.92
N TRP A 240 21.60 11.31 -14.90
CA TRP A 240 20.97 11.02 -13.62
C TRP A 240 20.61 12.31 -12.84
N PRO A 241 19.41 12.39 -12.25
CA PRO A 241 19.02 13.53 -11.43
C PRO A 241 19.85 13.61 -10.14
N ASP A 242 20.00 14.82 -9.61
CA ASP A 242 20.62 15.03 -8.31
C ASP A 242 19.67 14.67 -7.16
N GLY A 243 20.21 14.50 -5.94
CA GLY A 243 19.41 14.24 -4.74
C GLY A 243 18.88 12.81 -4.62
N LEU A 244 19.47 11.84 -5.32
CA LEU A 244 19.29 10.41 -5.04
C LEU A 244 20.05 10.07 -3.77
N PHE A 245 19.37 9.52 -2.75
CA PHE A 245 19.97 9.43 -1.43
C PHE A 245 19.89 8.06 -0.76
N TYR A 246 19.03 7.17 -1.25
CA TYR A 246 18.84 5.86 -0.65
C TYR A 246 18.56 4.83 -1.74
N ALA A 247 19.15 3.65 -1.62
CA ALA A 247 18.86 2.49 -2.45
C ALA A 247 18.39 1.33 -1.58
N ASP A 248 17.44 0.57 -2.10
CA ASP A 248 16.94 -0.65 -1.48
C ASP A 248 16.85 -1.77 -2.51
N TRP A 249 16.78 -2.99 -1.98
CA TRP A 249 16.57 -4.18 -2.78
C TRP A 249 15.24 -4.10 -3.55
N PRO A 250 15.09 -4.84 -4.66
CA PRO A 250 13.88 -4.77 -5.48
C PRO A 250 12.62 -5.14 -4.71
N ASP A 251 11.52 -4.41 -4.94
CA ASP A 251 10.21 -4.65 -4.30
C ASP A 251 9.65 -6.07 -4.54
N THR A 252 10.16 -6.79 -5.53
CA THR A 252 9.78 -8.18 -5.84
C THR A 252 10.38 -9.20 -4.87
N ILE A 253 11.35 -8.80 -4.04
CA ILE A 253 11.89 -9.63 -2.97
C ILE A 253 11.02 -9.43 -1.73
N TYR A 254 10.10 -10.37 -1.51
CA TYR A 254 9.28 -10.40 -0.30
C TYR A 254 10.10 -10.85 0.92
N ILE A 255 9.64 -10.49 2.12
CA ILE A 255 10.27 -10.84 3.41
C ILE A 255 10.65 -12.32 3.48
N GLU A 256 9.75 -13.21 3.08
CA GLU A 256 9.94 -14.67 3.17
C GLU A 256 10.93 -15.21 2.15
N ALA A 257 11.26 -14.41 1.12
CA ALA A 257 12.25 -14.74 0.10
C ALA A 257 13.64 -14.22 0.48
N GLU A 258 13.76 -13.13 1.25
CA GLU A 258 15.07 -12.55 1.61
C GLU A 258 16.02 -13.56 2.26
N SER A 259 15.51 -14.38 3.19
CA SER A 259 16.32 -15.41 3.86
C SER A 259 16.79 -16.53 2.94
N LYS A 260 16.17 -16.67 1.76
CA LYS A 260 16.46 -17.72 0.77
C LYS A 260 17.38 -17.24 -0.35
N ILE A 261 17.70 -15.95 -0.41
CA ILE A 261 18.54 -15.37 -1.45
C ILE A 261 19.98 -15.32 -0.96
N THR A 262 20.88 -15.85 -1.78
CA THR A 262 22.33 -15.76 -1.57
C THR A 262 22.97 -15.06 -2.76
N LEU A 263 23.82 -14.06 -2.49
CA LEU A 263 24.69 -13.45 -3.49
C LEU A 263 26.09 -14.06 -3.37
N VAL A 264 26.63 -14.52 -4.49
CA VAL A 264 28.01 -15.04 -4.57
C VAL A 264 28.89 -13.93 -5.14
N VAL A 265 29.71 -13.34 -4.28
CA VAL A 265 30.61 -12.23 -4.62
C VAL A 265 32.05 -12.75 -4.58
N ASN A 266 32.76 -12.71 -5.72
CA ASN A 266 34.12 -13.25 -5.86
C ASN A 266 34.27 -14.71 -5.33
N GLY A 267 33.25 -15.54 -5.56
CA GLY A 267 33.22 -16.94 -5.10
C GLY A 267 32.80 -17.15 -3.65
N MET A 268 32.58 -16.07 -2.88
CA MET A 268 32.12 -16.14 -1.49
C MET A 268 30.60 -15.93 -1.41
N PRO A 269 29.84 -16.85 -0.79
CA PRO A 269 28.39 -16.69 -0.61
C PRO A 269 28.08 -15.76 0.56
N TYR A 270 27.12 -14.86 0.35
CA TYR A 270 26.57 -13.96 1.35
C TYR A 270 25.04 -14.06 1.34
N SER A 271 24.41 -14.22 2.50
CA SER A 271 22.96 -14.08 2.60
C SER A 271 22.56 -12.65 2.26
N LEU A 272 21.45 -12.46 1.54
CA LEU A 272 20.94 -11.10 1.28
C LEU A 272 20.63 -10.33 2.58
N LEU A 273 20.25 -11.05 3.64
CA LEU A 273 20.01 -10.48 4.96
C LEU A 273 21.28 -9.88 5.60
N ASP A 274 22.46 -10.34 5.19
CA ASP A 274 23.76 -9.88 5.69
C ASP A 274 24.35 -8.72 4.87
N LEU A 275 23.60 -8.24 3.88
CA LEU A 275 24.05 -7.23 2.92
C LEU A 275 23.22 -5.96 3.01
N GLN A 276 23.90 -4.84 2.80
CA GLN A 276 23.31 -3.50 2.75
C GLN A 276 23.72 -2.78 1.47
N LEU A 277 22.81 -1.99 0.92
CA LEU A 277 23.10 -1.09 -0.19
C LEU A 277 23.56 0.25 0.36
N GLY A 278 24.67 0.75 -0.17
CA GLY A 278 25.23 2.04 0.19
C GLY A 278 24.53 3.21 -0.52
N TYR A 279 25.00 4.41 -0.21
CA TYR A 279 24.52 5.66 -0.81
C TYR A 279 24.69 5.65 -2.34
N PRO A 280 23.63 5.96 -3.13
CA PRO A 280 23.72 6.07 -4.58
C PRO A 280 24.59 7.26 -4.98
N SER A 281 25.70 7.00 -5.65
CA SER A 281 26.67 8.04 -6.04
C SER A 281 26.84 8.12 -7.55
N ARG A 282 26.83 9.33 -8.09
CA ARG A 282 27.02 9.55 -9.53
C ARG A 282 28.51 9.44 -9.88
N LYS A 283 28.89 8.40 -10.63
CA LYS A 283 30.27 8.21 -11.15
C LYS A 283 30.55 9.14 -12.33
N ASN A 284 29.55 9.35 -13.17
CA ASN A 284 29.50 10.33 -14.27
C ASN A 284 28.03 10.60 -14.60
N ASP A 285 27.73 11.48 -15.58
CA ASP A 285 26.34 11.84 -15.89
C ASP A 285 25.42 10.63 -16.18
N THR A 286 25.92 9.57 -16.79
CA THR A 286 25.12 8.40 -17.18
C THR A 286 25.28 7.17 -16.29
N THR A 287 26.26 7.15 -15.38
CA THR A 287 26.53 5.99 -14.50
C THR A 287 26.30 6.34 -13.03
N LEU A 288 25.37 5.59 -12.42
CA LEU A 288 25.11 5.61 -10.98
C LEU A 288 25.75 4.37 -10.33
N ARG A 289 26.50 4.56 -9.25
CA ARG A 289 27.15 3.50 -8.48
C ARG A 289 26.48 3.34 -7.12
N ILE A 290 26.12 2.11 -6.78
CA ILE A 290 25.54 1.74 -5.48
C ILE A 290 26.45 0.68 -4.85
N PRO A 291 27.17 1.00 -3.77
CA PRO A 291 27.97 0.02 -3.02
C PRO A 291 27.11 -1.12 -2.46
N ILE A 292 27.69 -2.31 -2.34
CA ILE A 292 27.16 -3.43 -1.56
C ILE A 292 28.14 -3.68 -0.43
N SER A 293 27.66 -3.55 0.80
CA SER A 293 28.46 -3.72 2.02
C SER A 293 27.95 -4.89 2.84
N THR A 294 28.84 -5.47 3.65
CA THR A 294 28.51 -6.39 4.74
C THR A 294 29.14 -5.87 6.04
N THR A 295 28.71 -6.40 7.18
CA THR A 295 29.26 -6.02 8.49
C THR A 295 30.21 -7.12 8.96
N ASP A 296 31.43 -6.77 9.36
CA ASP A 296 32.36 -7.73 9.93
C ASP A 296 31.98 -8.12 11.38
N ALA A 297 32.69 -9.11 11.95
CA ALA A 297 32.43 -9.58 13.31
C ALA A 297 32.67 -8.50 14.41
N LEU A 298 33.30 -7.39 14.05
CA LEU A 298 33.56 -6.25 14.93
C LEU A 298 32.54 -5.12 14.73
N GLY A 299 31.56 -5.29 13.84
CA GLY A 299 30.55 -4.29 13.54
C GLY A 299 30.98 -3.24 12.51
N ASN A 300 32.13 -3.42 11.83
CA ASN A 300 32.56 -2.47 10.82
C ASN A 300 31.94 -2.80 9.47
N GLU A 301 31.40 -1.77 8.81
CA GLU A 301 30.94 -1.87 7.45
C GLU A 301 32.11 -2.07 6.48
N LYS A 302 31.99 -3.08 5.62
CA LYS A 302 32.97 -3.42 4.59
C LYS A 302 32.28 -3.52 3.25
N GLU A 303 32.66 -2.65 2.32
CA GLU A 303 32.24 -2.76 0.91
C GLU A 303 32.84 -4.03 0.30
N ILE A 304 32.01 -4.88 -0.29
CA ILE A 304 32.40 -6.13 -0.94
C ILE A 304 32.21 -6.11 -2.46
N ALA A 305 31.32 -5.27 -2.96
CA ALA A 305 31.06 -5.06 -4.39
C ALA A 305 30.28 -3.77 -4.64
N SER A 306 29.86 -3.54 -5.89
CA SER A 306 28.93 -2.46 -6.23
C SER A 306 28.08 -2.82 -7.45
N VAL A 307 26.89 -2.23 -7.52
CA VAL A 307 26.02 -2.21 -8.69
C VAL A 307 26.24 -0.90 -9.45
N GLU A 308 26.53 -0.97 -10.75
CA GLU A 308 26.56 0.18 -11.64
C GLU A 308 25.31 0.18 -12.55
N ILE A 309 24.52 1.24 -12.49
CA ILE A 309 23.34 1.44 -13.34
C ILE A 309 23.70 2.47 -14.41
N ILE A 310 23.67 2.06 -15.68
CA ILE A 310 24.20 2.82 -16.81
C ILE A 310 23.06 3.22 -17.75
N LEU A 311 22.78 4.51 -17.86
CA LEU A 311 21.82 5.04 -18.84
C LEU A 311 22.33 4.81 -20.26
N LYS A 312 21.45 4.31 -21.13
CA LYS A 312 21.69 4.14 -22.57
C LYS A 312 20.74 5.06 -23.35
N GLN A 313 20.99 5.20 -24.65
CA GLN A 313 20.11 5.98 -25.54
C GLN A 313 18.68 5.44 -25.51
N ASP A 314 18.52 4.12 -25.44
CA ASP A 314 17.22 3.48 -25.27
C ASP A 314 17.25 2.45 -24.14
N GLY A 315 17.02 2.93 -22.91
CA GLY A 315 16.95 2.08 -21.71
C GLY A 315 18.13 2.28 -20.77
N TYR A 316 18.50 1.20 -20.09
CA TYR A 316 19.62 1.16 -19.16
C TYR A 316 20.22 -0.24 -19.12
N ALA A 317 21.43 -0.36 -18.58
CA ALA A 317 22.09 -1.63 -18.33
C ALA A 317 22.58 -1.69 -16.88
N ILE A 318 22.75 -2.91 -16.35
CA ILE A 318 23.22 -3.12 -14.99
C ILE A 318 24.51 -3.94 -15.00
N GLU A 319 25.55 -3.42 -14.36
CA GLU A 319 26.83 -4.11 -14.20
C GLU A 319 27.12 -4.37 -12.71
N CYS A 320 27.25 -5.65 -12.35
CA CYS A 320 27.49 -6.10 -10.97
C CYS A 320 28.83 -6.81 -10.79
N GLY A 321 29.79 -6.66 -11.72
CA GLY A 321 31.12 -7.28 -11.57
C GLY A 321 31.13 -8.82 -11.49
N GLY A 322 30.15 -9.50 -12.10
CA GLY A 322 30.07 -10.96 -12.15
C GLY A 322 29.41 -11.66 -10.96
N ILE A 323 28.78 -10.91 -10.05
CA ILE A 323 28.01 -11.46 -8.92
C ILE A 323 26.94 -12.43 -9.43
N GLN A 324 26.84 -13.60 -8.80
CA GLN A 324 25.75 -14.55 -9.03
C GLN A 324 24.71 -14.44 -7.92
N LEU A 325 23.45 -14.68 -8.26
CA LEU A 325 22.33 -14.78 -7.35
C LEU A 325 21.80 -16.21 -7.35
N ILE A 326 21.62 -16.78 -6.17
CA ILE A 326 21.02 -18.09 -5.95
C ILE A 326 19.63 -17.90 -5.35
N TYR A 327 18.59 -18.19 -6.14
CA TYR A 327 17.20 -18.16 -5.72
C TYR A 327 16.33 -18.98 -6.70
N GLY A 328 15.93 -20.19 -6.30
CA GLY A 328 15.23 -21.13 -7.20
C GLY A 328 16.07 -21.59 -8.40
N GLY A 329 17.37 -21.31 -8.39
CA GLY A 329 18.34 -21.51 -9.47
C GLY A 329 19.49 -20.51 -9.35
N GLU A 330 20.59 -20.76 -10.06
CA GLU A 330 21.72 -19.82 -10.18
C GLU A 330 21.52 -18.93 -11.41
N ARG A 331 21.62 -17.61 -11.24
CA ARG A 331 21.54 -16.62 -12.32
C ARG A 331 22.47 -15.44 -12.06
N SER A 332 22.88 -14.75 -13.13
CA SER A 332 23.60 -13.47 -13.03
C SER A 332 22.78 -12.46 -12.22
N PHE A 333 23.43 -11.77 -11.28
CA PHE A 333 22.75 -10.75 -10.48
C PHE A 333 22.43 -9.50 -11.29
N SER A 334 23.27 -9.15 -12.27
CA SER A 334 22.97 -8.10 -13.25
C SER A 334 21.66 -8.37 -13.98
N ASP A 335 21.53 -9.57 -14.56
CA ASP A 335 20.33 -10.00 -15.29
C ASP A 335 19.11 -10.03 -14.36
N TYR A 336 19.32 -10.42 -13.09
CA TYR A 336 18.25 -10.34 -12.09
C TYR A 336 17.71 -8.92 -11.94
N LEU A 337 18.60 -7.96 -11.78
CA LEU A 337 18.24 -6.58 -11.53
C LEU A 337 17.67 -5.87 -12.77
N GLU A 338 17.96 -6.34 -13.98
CA GLU A 338 17.36 -5.77 -15.21
C GLU A 338 15.83 -6.00 -15.23
N ASP A 339 15.40 -7.19 -14.82
CA ASP A 339 13.98 -7.55 -14.64
C ASP A 339 13.38 -6.98 -13.35
N HIS A 340 14.20 -6.84 -12.32
CA HIS A 340 13.81 -6.43 -10.97
C HIS A 340 14.70 -5.28 -10.48
N PRO A 341 14.44 -4.04 -10.92
CA PRO A 341 15.31 -2.91 -10.63
C PRO A 341 15.41 -2.62 -9.13
N LEU A 342 16.59 -2.16 -8.70
CA LEU A 342 16.76 -1.57 -7.38
C LEU A 342 15.82 -0.38 -7.21
N ARG A 343 15.33 -0.21 -5.98
CA ARG A 343 14.50 0.93 -5.60
C ARG A 343 15.39 2.06 -5.12
N ILE A 344 15.30 3.23 -5.74
CA ILE A 344 16.09 4.39 -5.34
C ILE A 344 15.17 5.54 -4.94
N LEU A 345 15.41 6.16 -3.78
CA LEU A 345 14.65 7.32 -3.32
C LEU A 345 15.38 8.63 -3.67
N LYS A 346 14.59 9.61 -4.10
CA LYS A 346 15.03 10.99 -4.33
C LYS A 346 14.46 11.91 -3.25
N GLN A 347 15.19 12.96 -2.90
CA GLN A 347 14.85 13.95 -1.85
C GLN A 347 13.44 14.55 -1.97
N ASP A 348 12.90 14.63 -3.19
CA ASP A 348 11.56 15.17 -3.45
C ASP A 348 10.42 14.18 -3.20
N GLY A 349 10.72 12.95 -2.74
CA GLY A 349 9.74 11.89 -2.52
C GLY A 349 9.41 11.03 -3.73
N SER A 350 10.05 11.29 -4.89
CA SER A 350 9.95 10.40 -6.04
C SER A 350 10.84 9.15 -5.88
N ILE A 351 10.41 8.07 -6.55
CA ILE A 351 11.11 6.78 -6.55
C ILE A 351 11.65 6.53 -7.95
N VAL A 352 12.86 6.02 -8.05
CA VAL A 352 13.48 5.61 -9.31
C VAL A 352 13.58 4.08 -9.34
N LEU A 353 13.09 3.48 -10.44
CA LEU A 353 13.21 2.05 -10.73
C LEU A 353 13.78 1.92 -12.15
N GLY A 354 14.98 1.36 -12.27
CA GLY A 354 15.72 1.34 -13.52
C GLY A 354 16.00 2.77 -13.99
N ASN A 355 15.59 3.11 -15.22
CA ASN A 355 15.67 4.47 -15.75
C ASN A 355 14.33 5.23 -15.74
N TYR A 356 13.38 4.87 -14.87
CA TYR A 356 12.12 5.61 -14.74
C TYR A 356 11.96 6.18 -13.34
N ARG A 357 11.60 7.46 -13.28
CA ARG A 357 11.18 8.15 -12.07
C ARG A 357 9.65 8.04 -11.94
N TYR A 358 9.17 7.65 -10.78
CA TYR A 358 7.77 7.49 -10.43
C TYR A 358 7.40 8.44 -9.29
N PHE A 359 6.25 9.10 -9.40
CA PHE A 359 5.74 10.01 -8.38
C PHE A 359 4.25 10.26 -8.57
N SER A 360 3.57 10.76 -7.53
CA SER A 360 2.30 11.46 -7.70
C SER A 360 2.49 12.94 -7.34
N PRO A 361 1.78 13.89 -7.98
CA PRO A 361 1.89 15.31 -7.64
C PRO A 361 1.72 15.59 -6.14
N GLN A 362 0.81 14.88 -5.48
CA GLN A 362 0.52 15.07 -4.05
C GLN A 362 1.63 14.53 -3.12
N THR A 363 2.51 13.65 -3.61
CA THR A 363 3.61 13.09 -2.82
C THR A 363 4.93 13.84 -3.00
N LEU A 364 5.00 14.80 -3.94
CA LEU A 364 6.22 15.54 -4.21
C LEU A 364 6.47 16.67 -3.22
N ASN A 365 7.71 16.78 -2.75
CA ASN A 365 8.20 17.85 -1.87
C ASN A 365 7.33 18.04 -0.60
N VAL A 366 6.70 16.97 -0.13
CA VAL A 366 5.92 17.00 1.10
C VAL A 366 6.89 17.18 2.26
N LYS A 367 6.62 18.16 3.11
CA LYS A 367 7.38 18.39 4.34
C LYS A 367 6.76 17.56 5.46
N LEU A 368 7.59 17.03 6.35
CA LEU A 368 7.14 16.45 7.60
C LEU A 368 6.38 17.52 8.40
N PRO A 369 5.10 17.28 8.78
CA PRO A 369 4.37 18.17 9.66
C PRO A 369 5.10 18.36 11.00
N ARG A 370 5.14 19.60 11.52
CA ARG A 370 5.90 19.93 12.73
C ARG A 370 5.38 19.22 13.97
N GLU A 371 4.10 18.89 14.02
CA GLU A 371 3.46 18.10 15.07
C GLU A 371 3.98 16.66 15.16
N HIS A 372 4.63 16.15 14.11
CA HIS A 372 5.29 14.84 14.13
C HIS A 372 6.78 14.94 14.46
N LEU A 373 7.31 16.15 14.63
CA LEU A 373 8.65 16.38 15.14
C LEU A 373 8.57 16.61 16.66
N SER A 374 9.46 15.94 17.39
CA SER A 374 9.65 16.13 18.82
C SER A 374 11.14 16.14 19.13
N SER A 375 11.51 16.54 20.35
CA SER A 375 12.90 16.56 20.77
C SER A 375 13.14 15.95 22.14
N TRP A 376 14.33 15.38 22.29
CA TRP A 376 14.86 14.93 23.58
C TRP A 376 16.11 15.73 23.97
N ASP A 377 16.28 15.87 25.27
CA ASP A 377 17.54 16.31 25.87
C ASP A 377 18.40 15.08 26.15
N TRP A 378 19.48 14.95 25.39
CA TRP A 378 20.42 13.83 25.46
C TRP A 378 21.40 13.95 26.63
N GLY A 379 21.47 15.10 27.32
CA GLY A 379 22.39 15.32 28.43
C GLY A 379 23.85 15.00 28.07
N THR A 380 24.47 14.07 28.79
CA THR A 380 25.86 13.62 28.56
C THR A 380 25.97 12.36 27.70
N THR A 381 24.87 11.90 27.11
CA THR A 381 24.84 10.64 26.34
C THR A 381 25.81 10.69 25.15
N GLN A 382 26.55 9.62 24.92
CA GLN A 382 27.44 9.48 23.77
C GLN A 382 26.65 9.27 22.47
N ILE A 383 26.11 10.36 21.91
CA ILE A 383 25.30 10.34 20.67
C ILE A 383 26.08 9.89 19.42
N ASN A 384 27.41 9.75 19.51
CA ASN A 384 28.26 9.20 18.47
C ASN A 384 28.39 7.67 18.51
N LYS A 385 27.71 7.00 19.45
CA LYS A 385 27.55 5.56 19.52
C LYS A 385 26.09 5.20 19.31
N GLU A 386 25.79 4.42 18.28
CA GLU A 386 24.43 4.02 17.92
C GLU A 386 23.90 2.93 18.84
N SER A 387 24.48 1.74 18.71
CA SER A 387 23.99 0.50 19.33
C SER A 387 24.39 0.36 20.79
N MET A 388 23.46 -0.12 21.63
CA MET A 388 23.73 -0.56 23.00
C MET A 388 24.41 -1.94 23.05
N GLY A 389 24.29 -2.71 21.97
CA GLY A 389 24.82 -4.05 21.80
C GLY A 389 24.43 -5.04 22.90
N LYS A 390 25.15 -6.17 22.92
CA LYS A 390 24.99 -7.23 23.94
C LYS A 390 25.22 -6.76 25.36
N THR A 391 26.08 -5.76 25.56
CA THR A 391 26.41 -5.20 26.88
C THR A 391 25.31 -4.32 27.47
N ARG A 392 24.25 -4.02 26.69
CA ARG A 392 23.15 -3.13 27.07
C ARG A 392 23.65 -1.76 27.55
N ASN A 393 24.64 -1.20 26.84
CA ASN A 393 25.18 0.10 27.18
C ASN A 393 24.11 1.20 27.03
N LEU A 394 23.65 1.76 28.14
CA LEU A 394 22.63 2.82 28.14
C LEU A 394 23.19 4.19 27.69
N ASP A 395 24.52 4.34 27.66
CA ASP A 395 25.21 5.54 27.19
C ASP A 395 25.47 5.48 25.67
N THR A 396 24.40 5.22 24.91
CA THR A 396 24.34 5.19 23.44
C THR A 396 23.00 5.73 22.99
N VAL A 397 22.83 6.04 21.70
CA VAL A 397 21.54 6.51 21.16
C VAL A 397 20.44 5.49 21.42
N GLN A 398 20.65 4.23 21.02
CA GLN A 398 19.69 3.15 21.22
C GLN A 398 19.42 2.89 22.71
N GLY A 399 20.48 2.89 23.54
CA GLY A 399 20.37 2.67 24.98
C GLY A 399 19.54 3.75 25.68
N PHE A 400 19.78 5.03 25.34
CA PHE A 400 18.99 6.15 25.84
C PHE A 400 17.54 6.07 25.37
N THR A 401 17.31 5.76 24.07
CA THR A 401 15.96 5.52 23.53
C THR A 401 15.22 4.47 24.34
N TYR A 402 15.86 3.32 24.62
CA TYR A 402 15.28 2.27 25.46
C TYR A 402 14.85 2.82 26.83
N THR A 403 15.65 3.64 27.50
CA THR A 403 15.26 4.22 28.80
C THR A 403 14.02 5.10 28.74
N LYS A 404 13.77 5.77 27.61
CA LYS A 404 12.59 6.63 27.41
C LYS A 404 11.34 5.82 27.12
N ILE A 405 11.47 4.74 26.35
CA ILE A 405 10.31 3.98 25.86
C ILE A 405 9.94 2.81 26.77
N ALA A 406 10.88 2.17 27.46
CA ALA A 406 10.62 0.98 28.28
C ALA A 406 9.47 1.13 29.30
N PRO A 407 9.21 2.30 29.92
CA PRO A 407 8.05 2.49 30.80
C PRO A 407 6.70 2.46 30.06
N LEU A 408 6.68 2.71 28.75
CA LEU A 408 5.48 2.89 27.93
C LEU A 408 5.01 1.60 27.24
N TYR A 409 5.86 0.57 27.19
CA TYR A 409 5.59 -0.68 26.45
C TYR A 409 5.71 -1.91 27.33
N ASP A 410 4.87 -2.92 27.09
CA ASP A 410 4.93 -4.19 27.81
C ASP A 410 6.17 -5.02 27.42
N ILE A 411 6.55 -4.98 26.15
CA ILE A 411 7.68 -5.70 25.58
C ILE A 411 8.58 -4.71 24.82
N VAL A 412 9.90 -4.86 24.96
CA VAL A 412 10.87 -4.14 24.14
C VAL A 412 11.97 -5.11 23.72
N PHE A 413 12.22 -5.17 22.41
CA PHE A 413 13.17 -6.07 21.78
C PHE A 413 14.30 -5.28 21.12
N ASN A 414 15.54 -5.71 21.36
CA ASN A 414 16.74 -5.23 20.68
C ASN A 414 16.93 -6.01 19.38
N ASP A 415 16.41 -5.43 18.29
CA ASP A 415 16.46 -6.06 16.98
C ASP A 415 17.71 -5.65 16.17
N ASP A 416 18.53 -4.75 16.72
CA ASP A 416 19.78 -4.24 16.12
C ASP A 416 20.67 -5.35 15.51
N GLY A 417 21.10 -5.10 14.29
CA GLY A 417 22.05 -5.89 13.52
C GLY A 417 21.56 -6.25 12.11
N THR A 418 22.37 -6.99 11.36
CA THR A 418 22.02 -7.32 9.97
C THR A 418 20.68 -8.06 9.86
N GLY A 419 19.88 -7.67 8.87
CA GLY A 419 18.53 -8.19 8.63
C GLY A 419 17.46 -7.75 9.64
N GLU A 420 17.70 -6.71 10.45
CA GLU A 420 16.70 -6.15 11.37
C GLU A 420 15.44 -5.59 10.66
N ILE A 421 14.36 -5.51 11.43
CA ILE A 421 13.16 -4.72 11.15
C ILE A 421 13.41 -3.25 11.49
N ALA A 422 14.00 -3.00 12.66
CA ALA A 422 14.37 -1.71 13.22
C ALA A 422 15.40 -1.92 14.34
N ASP A 423 15.99 -0.87 14.91
CA ASP A 423 16.94 -1.03 16.03
C ASP A 423 16.24 -1.51 17.32
N LEU A 424 15.06 -0.95 17.61
CA LEU A 424 14.22 -1.33 18.75
C LEU A 424 12.79 -1.56 18.28
N VAL A 425 12.23 -2.70 18.67
CA VAL A 425 10.82 -3.04 18.44
C VAL A 425 10.10 -3.04 19.78
N ALA A 426 9.13 -2.15 19.95
CA ALA A 426 8.38 -1.98 21.19
C ALA A 426 6.92 -2.38 20.99
N ILE A 427 6.36 -3.18 21.89
CA ILE A 427 5.05 -3.82 21.69
C ILE A 427 4.15 -3.63 22.91
N ASN A 428 2.89 -3.31 22.64
CA ASN A 428 1.81 -3.27 23.62
C ASN A 428 0.62 -4.08 23.12
N GLU A 429 0.01 -4.86 24.02
CA GLU A 429 -1.30 -5.43 23.78
C GLU A 429 -2.37 -4.43 24.27
N LYS A 430 -3.25 -3.97 23.38
CA LYS A 430 -4.41 -3.13 23.72
C LYS A 430 -5.69 -3.95 23.58
N ASP A 431 -6.80 -3.44 24.10
CA ASP A 431 -8.08 -4.15 24.12
C ASP A 431 -8.61 -4.45 22.71
N ASP A 432 -8.34 -3.57 21.72
CA ASP A 432 -8.85 -3.65 20.35
C ASP A 432 -7.78 -4.00 19.30
N HIS A 433 -6.49 -3.88 19.63
CA HIS A 433 -5.38 -4.11 18.68
C HIS A 433 -4.06 -4.45 19.38
N ILE A 434 -3.10 -4.96 18.60
CA ILE A 434 -1.70 -5.09 19.02
C ILE A 434 -0.93 -3.91 18.42
N GLN A 435 -0.35 -3.06 19.29
CA GLN A 435 0.49 -1.95 18.85
C GLN A 435 1.95 -2.41 18.79
N ILE A 436 2.59 -2.20 17.64
CA ILE A 436 4.02 -2.46 17.43
C ILE A 436 4.67 -1.16 16.94
N ASP A 437 5.69 -0.68 17.62
CA ASP A 437 6.41 0.54 17.24
C ASP A 437 7.86 0.23 16.89
N PHE A 438 8.25 0.64 15.69
CA PHE A 438 9.60 0.50 15.14
C PHE A 438 10.40 1.78 15.37
N TYR A 439 11.48 1.68 16.12
CA TYR A 439 12.39 2.79 16.38
C TYR A 439 13.69 2.60 15.61
N HIS A 440 13.91 3.46 14.63
CA HIS A 440 15.12 3.55 13.81
C HIS A 440 16.06 4.58 14.42
N CYS A 441 17.14 4.14 15.05
CA CYS A 441 18.11 4.96 15.75
C CYS A 441 19.31 5.23 14.84
N LYS A 442 19.83 6.46 14.84
CA LYS A 442 21.07 6.76 14.14
C LYS A 442 22.05 7.56 15.00
N TYR A 443 23.35 7.27 14.91
CA TYR A 443 24.36 8.07 15.59
C TYR A 443 24.58 9.44 14.92
N CYS A 444 25.06 10.40 15.71
CA CYS A 444 25.66 11.64 15.23
C CYS A 444 27.17 11.41 15.00
N ALA A 445 27.67 11.67 13.80
CA ALA A 445 29.07 11.43 13.46
C ALA A 445 30.05 12.05 14.48
N LYS A 446 31.19 11.39 14.70
CA LYS A 446 32.23 11.85 15.64
C LYS A 446 32.64 13.29 15.28
N ASP A 447 32.71 14.15 16.30
CA ASP A 447 33.00 15.59 16.21
C ASP A 447 31.91 16.48 15.59
N ALA A 448 30.79 15.89 15.16
CA ALA A 448 29.63 16.67 14.74
C ALA A 448 28.77 17.09 15.93
N LYS A 449 28.32 18.35 15.91
CA LYS A 449 27.28 18.83 16.82
C LYS A 449 25.90 18.65 16.17
N PRO A 450 24.85 18.28 16.93
CA PRO A 450 23.48 18.26 16.43
C PRO A 450 23.16 19.53 15.67
N GLY A 451 22.78 19.45 14.41
CA GLY A 451 22.71 20.58 13.50
C GLY A 451 21.65 20.41 12.42
N ALA A 452 21.92 21.00 11.26
CA ALA A 452 20.98 21.13 10.16
C ALA A 452 21.51 20.51 8.87
N ARG A 453 22.25 19.41 8.97
CA ARG A 453 22.82 18.74 7.79
C ARG A 453 21.78 17.80 7.21
N VAL A 454 21.56 17.91 5.92
CA VAL A 454 20.55 17.11 5.21
C VAL A 454 20.97 15.64 5.16
N ASP A 455 22.27 15.36 5.07
CA ASP A 455 22.82 13.99 5.09
C ASP A 455 22.41 13.19 6.33
N ASP A 456 22.20 13.87 7.48
CA ASP A 456 21.74 13.22 8.72
C ASP A 456 20.30 12.68 8.60
N THR A 457 19.54 13.07 7.58
CA THR A 457 18.17 12.60 7.32
C THR A 457 18.09 11.41 6.36
N TYR A 458 19.07 11.22 5.46
CA TYR A 458 18.94 10.28 4.35
C TYR A 458 18.80 8.82 4.76
N VAL A 459 19.78 8.31 5.52
CA VAL A 459 19.84 6.89 5.89
C VAL A 459 18.62 6.49 6.70
N VAL A 460 18.30 7.28 7.73
CA VAL A 460 17.24 6.96 8.68
C VAL A 460 15.84 7.10 8.06
N SER A 461 15.67 8.02 7.11
CA SER A 461 14.43 8.14 6.30
C SER A 461 14.25 6.90 5.41
N GLY A 462 15.33 6.42 4.80
CA GLY A 462 15.32 5.21 3.98
C GLY A 462 15.02 3.94 4.77
N GLN A 463 15.67 3.75 5.92
CA GLN A 463 15.40 2.62 6.83
C GLN A 463 13.93 2.59 7.29
N ALA A 464 13.38 3.74 7.70
CA ALA A 464 11.97 3.85 8.04
C ALA A 464 11.06 3.45 6.86
N ALA A 465 11.33 3.95 5.65
CA ALA A 465 10.58 3.60 4.45
C ALA A 465 10.70 2.12 4.06
N ARG A 466 11.86 1.48 4.30
CA ARG A 466 12.07 0.04 4.05
C ARG A 466 11.23 -0.83 4.97
N SER A 467 11.09 -0.43 6.24
CA SER A 467 10.34 -1.21 7.22
C SER A 467 8.83 -1.33 6.91
N VAL A 468 8.31 -0.56 5.94
CA VAL A 468 6.97 -0.70 5.34
C VAL A 468 6.66 -2.12 4.88
N LYS A 469 7.66 -2.88 4.41
CA LYS A 469 7.42 -4.26 3.95
C LYS A 469 6.83 -5.17 5.03
N TRP A 470 7.04 -4.84 6.30
CA TRP A 470 6.51 -5.56 7.48
C TRP A 470 5.06 -5.22 7.80
N LEU A 471 4.45 -4.27 7.08
CA LEU A 471 3.02 -3.98 7.21
C LEU A 471 2.18 -5.18 6.84
N HIS A 472 1.09 -5.40 7.58
CA HIS A 472 0.14 -6.49 7.35
C HIS A 472 0.74 -7.91 7.46
N THR A 473 1.96 -8.05 7.97
CA THR A 473 2.65 -9.34 8.16
C THR A 473 2.92 -9.64 9.63
N GLY A 474 1.92 -9.43 10.50
CA GLY A 474 2.04 -9.59 11.95
C GLY A 474 2.69 -10.93 12.38
N GLN A 475 2.28 -12.05 11.79
CA GLN A 475 2.89 -13.35 12.08
C GLN A 475 4.37 -13.43 11.70
N ALA A 476 4.76 -12.82 10.57
CA ALA A 476 6.14 -12.79 10.11
C ALA A 476 7.02 -11.95 11.04
N ILE A 477 6.52 -10.81 11.53
CA ILE A 477 7.23 -9.98 12.53
C ILE A 477 7.56 -10.82 13.77
N PHE A 478 6.55 -11.41 14.42
CA PHE A 478 6.78 -12.18 15.64
C PHE A 478 7.62 -13.43 15.39
N GLY A 479 7.46 -14.07 14.23
CA GLY A 479 8.32 -15.18 13.80
C GLY A 479 9.79 -14.76 13.74
N GLN A 480 10.09 -13.64 13.06
CA GLN A 480 11.45 -13.14 12.95
C GLN A 480 12.05 -12.77 14.31
N LEU A 481 11.28 -12.11 15.20
CA LEU A 481 11.76 -11.77 16.54
C LEU A 481 12.11 -13.04 17.36
N LEU A 482 11.29 -14.08 17.27
CA LEU A 482 11.53 -15.37 17.94
C LEU A 482 12.74 -16.12 17.36
N ASP A 483 12.89 -16.11 16.03
CA ASP A 483 14.03 -16.75 15.36
C ASP A 483 15.34 -16.04 15.72
N ARG A 484 15.35 -14.70 15.68
CA ARG A 484 16.51 -13.88 16.07
C ARG A 484 16.84 -14.03 17.55
N TYR A 485 15.83 -14.08 18.42
CA TYR A 485 16.02 -14.37 19.85
C TYR A 485 16.71 -15.73 20.04
N SER A 486 16.18 -16.79 19.42
CA SER A 486 16.69 -18.15 19.54
C SER A 486 18.12 -18.28 19.04
N ALA A 487 18.47 -17.65 17.91
CA ALA A 487 19.83 -17.65 17.39
C ALA A 487 20.81 -16.84 18.26
N SER A 488 20.33 -15.76 18.88
CA SER A 488 21.18 -14.86 19.68
C SER A 488 21.50 -15.40 21.08
N ILE A 489 20.61 -16.21 21.65
CA ILE A 489 20.79 -16.72 23.03
C ILE A 489 21.93 -17.73 23.11
N GLU A 490 22.20 -18.47 22.04
CA GLU A 490 23.36 -19.38 21.94
C GLU A 490 24.69 -18.63 22.11
N ASN A 491 24.73 -17.37 21.67
CA ASN A 491 25.86 -16.47 21.85
C ASN A 491 25.73 -15.60 23.11
N ALA A 492 24.89 -16.00 24.07
CA ALA A 492 24.55 -15.29 25.31
C ALA A 492 24.06 -13.84 25.12
N PHE A 493 23.55 -13.50 23.93
CA PHE A 493 22.98 -12.20 23.65
C PHE A 493 21.47 -12.24 23.84
N ASP A 494 21.01 -11.77 25.00
CA ASP A 494 19.58 -11.63 25.26
C ASP A 494 19.05 -10.33 24.65
N ARG A 495 18.41 -10.48 23.49
CA ARG A 495 17.75 -9.40 22.73
C ARG A 495 16.47 -8.89 23.40
N LEU A 496 15.86 -9.65 24.32
CA LEU A 496 14.62 -9.24 24.96
C LEU A 496 14.92 -8.32 26.14
N LEU A 497 14.83 -7.01 25.91
CA LEU A 497 15.15 -6.00 26.93
C LEU A 497 14.04 -5.86 27.98
N LYS A 498 12.79 -6.14 27.59
CA LYS A 498 11.62 -6.19 28.48
C LYS A 498 10.62 -7.22 27.94
N GLY A 499 9.96 -7.95 28.84
CA GLY A 499 8.99 -8.99 28.48
C GLY A 499 9.58 -10.40 28.56
N ARG A 500 8.84 -11.38 28.03
CA ARG A 500 9.23 -12.80 27.98
C ARG A 500 8.95 -13.41 26.60
N PRO A 501 9.77 -14.37 26.11
CA PRO A 501 9.61 -14.95 24.78
C PRO A 501 8.25 -15.63 24.57
N GLU A 502 7.64 -16.19 25.62
CA GLU A 502 6.31 -16.80 25.54
C GLU A 502 5.21 -15.77 25.20
N GLN A 503 5.42 -14.49 25.55
CA GLN A 503 4.50 -13.43 25.19
C GLN A 503 4.55 -13.13 23.69
N LEU A 504 5.74 -13.19 23.06
CA LEU A 504 5.88 -13.01 21.61
C LEU A 504 5.19 -14.16 20.86
N ASP A 505 5.33 -15.40 21.33
CA ASP A 505 4.66 -16.56 20.73
C ASP A 505 3.13 -16.48 20.85
N LEU A 506 2.63 -16.02 22.00
CA LEU A 506 1.21 -15.75 22.20
C LEU A 506 0.69 -14.68 21.23
N LEU A 507 1.41 -13.56 21.10
CA LEU A 507 1.04 -12.47 20.20
C LEU A 507 1.09 -12.90 18.72
N ARG A 508 2.03 -13.78 18.34
CA ARG A 508 2.09 -14.39 17.00
C ARG A 508 0.81 -15.14 16.66
N ASN A 509 0.18 -15.79 17.64
CA ASN A 509 -1.09 -16.48 17.41
C ASN A 509 -2.26 -15.50 17.40
N LYS A 510 -2.30 -14.53 18.34
CA LYS A 510 -3.38 -13.53 18.45
C LYS A 510 -3.48 -12.60 17.24
N CYS A 511 -2.37 -12.23 16.62
CA CYS A 511 -2.37 -11.31 15.47
C CYS A 511 -3.04 -11.86 14.20
N ARG A 512 -3.53 -13.11 14.23
CA ARG A 512 -4.40 -13.69 13.20
C ARG A 512 -5.80 -13.07 13.21
N ASP A 513 -6.31 -12.82 14.41
CA ASP A 513 -7.69 -12.43 14.64
C ASP A 513 -7.80 -11.00 15.21
N VAL A 514 -6.67 -10.42 15.64
CA VAL A 514 -6.57 -9.08 16.20
C VAL A 514 -5.78 -8.17 15.26
N GLU A 515 -6.28 -6.96 15.04
CA GLU A 515 -5.62 -5.94 14.22
C GLU A 515 -4.22 -5.63 14.77
N VAL A 516 -3.22 -5.55 13.90
CA VAL A 516 -1.87 -5.08 14.23
C VAL A 516 -1.70 -3.67 13.69
N ARG A 517 -1.41 -2.71 14.58
CA ARG A 517 -1.10 -1.33 14.21
C ARG A 517 0.38 -1.07 14.39
N ILE A 518 1.01 -0.50 13.37
CA ILE A 518 2.47 -0.32 13.30
C ILE A 518 2.84 1.16 13.28
N GLY A 519 3.50 1.66 14.31
CA GLY A 519 4.06 3.02 14.34
C GLY A 519 5.53 3.06 13.94
N PHE A 520 5.94 4.17 13.32
CA PHE A 520 7.31 4.38 12.85
C PHE A 520 7.93 5.58 13.53
N PHE A 521 9.12 5.39 14.10
CA PHE A 521 9.88 6.41 14.81
C PHE A 521 11.29 6.50 14.25
N ILE A 522 11.71 7.71 13.90
CA ILE A 522 13.10 8.04 13.60
C ILE A 522 13.67 8.73 14.82
N VAL A 523 14.79 8.21 15.33
CA VAL A 523 15.53 8.81 16.44
C VAL A 523 16.89 9.27 15.92
N GLN A 524 17.01 10.57 15.69
CA GLN A 524 18.19 11.16 15.06
C GLN A 524 18.71 12.34 15.89
N PRO A 525 19.62 12.11 16.87
CA PRO A 525 20.24 13.16 17.66
C PRO A 525 21.07 14.14 16.83
N ALA A 526 21.50 13.79 15.62
CA ALA A 526 22.24 14.72 14.77
C ALA A 526 21.38 15.87 14.24
N ILE A 527 20.05 15.75 14.27
CA ILE A 527 19.12 16.81 13.89
C ILE A 527 18.82 17.67 15.11
N SER A 528 18.91 18.99 14.98
CA SER A 528 18.44 19.94 16.00
C SER A 528 17.05 20.44 15.62
N GLU A 529 16.07 20.28 16.51
CA GLU A 529 14.71 20.77 16.32
C GLU A 529 14.69 22.29 16.07
N ALA A 530 15.49 23.03 16.83
CA ALA A 530 15.60 24.49 16.70
C ALA A 530 16.22 24.95 15.37
N ARG A 531 16.98 24.08 14.68
CA ARG A 531 17.72 24.44 13.45
C ARG A 531 17.25 23.68 12.21
N ILE A 532 16.24 22.83 12.32
CA ILE A 532 15.77 22.00 11.21
C ILE A 532 15.33 22.88 10.02
N THR A 533 15.81 22.54 8.83
CA THR A 533 15.52 23.30 7.60
C THR A 533 14.34 22.70 6.83
N ASP A 534 13.79 23.48 5.91
CA ASP A 534 12.76 23.02 4.98
C ASP A 534 13.22 21.84 4.12
N GLU A 535 14.50 21.82 3.74
CA GLU A 535 15.08 20.72 2.96
C GLU A 535 15.11 19.42 3.77
N MET A 536 15.52 19.47 5.03
CA MET A 536 15.49 18.31 5.94
C MET A 536 14.05 17.83 6.17
N LEU A 537 13.11 18.75 6.38
CA LEU A 537 11.69 18.41 6.51
C LEU A 537 11.14 17.76 5.23
N THR A 538 11.64 18.14 4.06
CA THR A 538 11.22 17.57 2.77
C THR A 538 11.70 16.13 2.62
N VAL A 539 12.95 15.85 3.00
CA VAL A 539 13.49 14.48 2.98
C VAL A 539 12.78 13.57 3.97
N LEU A 540 12.56 14.02 5.21
CA LEU A 540 11.79 13.28 6.20
C LEU A 540 10.33 13.12 5.76
N GLY A 541 9.79 14.16 5.12
CA GLY A 541 8.44 14.20 4.58
C GLY A 541 8.20 13.22 3.43
N ALA A 542 9.22 12.92 2.62
CA ALA A 542 9.19 11.87 1.61
C ALA A 542 8.89 10.49 2.20
N SER A 543 9.59 10.11 3.28
CA SER A 543 9.30 8.86 3.98
C SER A 543 7.97 8.92 4.71
N TYR A 544 7.64 10.03 5.37
CA TYR A 544 6.36 10.24 6.03
C TYR A 544 5.17 10.01 5.09
N ILE A 545 5.17 10.64 3.91
CA ILE A 545 4.02 10.56 3.00
C ILE A 545 3.90 9.15 2.40
N TYR A 546 5.02 8.51 2.09
CA TYR A 546 5.05 7.13 1.60
C TYR A 546 4.49 6.17 2.66
N LEU A 547 4.99 6.26 3.89
CA LEU A 547 4.52 5.48 5.05
C LEU A 547 3.03 5.72 5.30
N LYS A 548 2.60 6.98 5.36
CA LYS A 548 1.20 7.34 5.61
C LYS A 548 0.26 6.78 4.55
N ASN A 549 0.64 6.88 3.28
CA ASN A 549 -0.21 6.39 2.19
C ASN A 549 -0.38 4.87 2.21
N ILE A 550 0.68 4.11 2.54
CA ILE A 550 0.69 2.65 2.43
C ILE A 550 0.31 1.95 3.74
N SER A 551 0.65 2.54 4.88
CA SER A 551 0.36 1.97 6.22
C SER A 551 -0.84 2.60 6.91
N GLY A 552 -1.27 3.79 6.48
CA GLY A 552 -2.24 4.59 7.21
C GLY A 552 -1.69 5.17 8.52
N THR A 553 -0.43 4.89 8.86
CA THR A 553 0.21 5.29 10.12
C THR A 553 1.20 6.43 9.91
N GLU A 554 1.41 7.21 10.96
CA GLU A 554 2.26 8.40 10.94
C GLU A 554 3.71 8.07 11.31
N LEU A 555 4.65 8.70 10.61
CA LEU A 555 6.07 8.72 10.98
C LEU A 555 6.31 9.84 11.99
N LYS A 556 6.91 9.52 13.13
CA LYS A 556 7.37 10.51 14.12
C LYS A 556 8.89 10.62 14.10
N VAL A 557 9.38 11.84 14.25
CA VAL A 557 10.82 12.13 14.28
C VAL A 557 11.19 12.72 15.63
N ILE A 558 12.23 12.16 16.24
CA ILE A 558 12.77 12.57 17.53
C ILE A 558 14.17 13.12 17.29
N ALA A 559 14.29 14.43 17.45
CA ALA A 559 15.51 15.21 17.26
C ALA A 559 16.17 15.58 18.60
N SER A 560 17.31 16.24 18.52
CA SER A 560 17.90 16.95 19.66
C SER A 560 17.20 18.28 19.91
N LYS A 561 17.03 18.59 21.20
CA LYS A 561 16.53 19.89 21.66
C LYS A 561 17.42 21.07 21.23
#